data_AF-A0AAU1DNZ7-F1
#
_entry.id   AF-A0AAU1DNZ7-F1
#
_cell.length_a   1.000
_cell.length_b   1.000
_cell.length_c   1.000
_cell.angle_alpha   90.00
_cell.angle_beta   90.00
_cell.angle_gamma   90.00
#
_symmetry.space_group_name_H-M   'P 1'
#
loop_
_entity.id
_entity.type
_entity.pdbx_description
1 polymer ?
#
loop_
_entity_poly.entity_id
_entity_poly.type
_entity_poly.pdbx_seq_one_letter_code
_entity_poly.pdbx_strand_id
1 'polypeptide(L)'
;MAKATRHRRTTVALTLTALTIALTAATGCGAVDKALDCVRTADAIATSVNNLQQAVSNASNDPTQAAEALDEIDKELGNLGDTTDNADLSKAVDDLQTGVKNVRTSIDNGDATPDITPVTDAAKEIGNVCTS
;
A
#
# COMPACT_ATOMS: atom_id res chain seq x y z
N MET A 1 -8.95 36.38 -24.63
CA MET A 1 -9.43 34.98 -24.79
C MET A 1 -8.64 34.11 -23.83
N ALA A 2 -9.18 33.73 -22.68
CA ALA A 2 -8.50 32.85 -21.72
C ALA A 2 -9.32 31.55 -21.59
N LYS A 3 -8.75 30.45 -22.08
CA LYS A 3 -9.38 29.13 -22.06
C LYS A 3 -9.14 28.52 -20.68
N ALA A 4 -10.12 28.61 -19.80
CA ALA A 4 -10.08 27.94 -18.51
C ALA A 4 -10.17 26.42 -18.73
N THR A 5 -9.05 25.72 -18.54
CA THR A 5 -8.97 24.26 -18.61
C THR A 5 -9.69 23.67 -17.41
N ARG A 6 -10.89 23.14 -17.64
CA ARG A 6 -11.72 22.51 -16.61
C ARG A 6 -11.16 21.13 -16.29
N HIS A 7 -10.29 21.03 -15.29
CA HIS A 7 -9.87 19.73 -14.75
C HIS A 7 -11.08 19.01 -14.15
N ARG A 8 -11.55 17.96 -14.83
CA ARG A 8 -12.52 17.00 -14.29
C ARG A 8 -11.81 16.22 -13.17
N ARG A 9 -12.16 16.54 -11.93
CA ARG A 9 -11.81 15.72 -10.77
C ARG A 9 -12.67 14.46 -10.81
N THR A 10 -12.11 13.36 -11.28
CA THR A 10 -12.70 12.03 -11.13
C THR A 10 -12.38 11.53 -9.72
N THR A 11 -13.31 11.72 -8.79
CA THR A 11 -13.30 11.02 -7.50
C THR A 11 -13.57 9.54 -7.75
N VAL A 12 -12.53 8.72 -7.63
CA VAL A 12 -12.65 7.25 -7.65
C VAL A 12 -13.05 6.83 -6.23
N ALA A 13 -14.29 6.38 -6.06
CA ALA A 13 -14.75 5.79 -4.81
C ALA A 13 -14.46 4.29 -4.85
N LEU A 14 -13.51 3.83 -4.03
CA LEU A 14 -13.18 2.41 -3.87
C LEU A 14 -14.01 1.84 -2.72
N THR A 15 -14.81 0.82 -3.03
CA THR A 15 -15.62 0.08 -2.06
C THR A 15 -14.76 -0.93 -1.31
N LEU A 16 -14.62 -0.76 0.00
CA LEU A 16 -13.99 -1.74 0.89
C LEU A 16 -14.97 -2.89 1.17
N THR A 17 -14.74 -4.05 0.57
CA THR A 17 -15.48 -5.29 0.91
C THR A 17 -14.91 -5.91 2.18
N ALA A 18 -15.72 -5.98 3.25
CA ALA A 18 -15.37 -6.72 4.46
C ALA A 18 -15.43 -8.24 4.18
N LEU A 19 -14.31 -8.93 4.36
CA LEU A 19 -14.18 -10.38 4.22
C LEU A 19 -14.43 -11.09 5.56
N THR A 20 -15.30 -12.10 5.54
CA THR A 20 -15.57 -12.99 6.68
C THR A 20 -14.53 -14.12 6.72
N ILE A 21 -13.69 -14.15 7.75
CA ILE A 21 -12.65 -15.17 7.94
C ILE A 21 -13.31 -16.47 8.42
N ALA A 22 -13.28 -17.52 7.59
CA ALA A 22 -13.68 -18.88 7.97
C ALA A 22 -12.46 -19.62 8.56
N LEU A 23 -12.20 -19.43 9.85
CA LEU A 23 -11.05 -20.04 10.52
C LEU A 23 -11.34 -21.50 10.89
N THR A 24 -11.09 -22.45 9.98
CA THR A 24 -11.00 -23.87 10.33
C THR A 24 -9.54 -24.23 10.60
N ALA A 25 -9.08 -24.15 11.84
CA ALA A 25 -7.77 -24.68 12.20
C ALA A 25 -7.70 -25.19 13.65
N ALA A 26 -7.41 -26.48 13.76
CA ALA A 26 -7.08 -27.20 14.99
C ALA A 26 -5.56 -27.12 15.32
N THR A 27 -4.91 -25.99 15.03
CA THR A 27 -3.48 -25.74 15.27
C THR A 27 -3.33 -24.61 16.27
N GLY A 28 -2.44 -24.74 17.26
CA GLY A 28 -2.34 -23.85 18.42
C GLY A 28 -2.21 -22.35 18.10
N CYS A 29 -2.50 -21.52 19.10
CA CYS A 29 -2.60 -20.05 19.01
C CYS A 29 -1.47 -19.34 18.25
N GLY A 30 -0.24 -19.86 18.21
CA GLY A 30 0.87 -19.21 17.52
C GLY A 30 0.65 -18.96 16.02
N ALA A 31 -0.05 -19.85 15.31
CA ALA A 31 -0.40 -19.61 13.91
C ALA A 31 -1.49 -18.53 13.76
N VAL A 32 -2.41 -18.47 14.72
CA VAL A 32 -3.46 -17.44 14.77
C VAL A 32 -2.87 -16.07 15.09
N ASP A 33 -1.91 -15.99 16.02
CA ASP A 33 -1.23 -14.74 16.37
C ASP A 33 -0.46 -14.19 15.17
N LYS A 34 0.26 -15.04 14.43
CA LYS A 34 0.95 -14.65 13.19
C LYS A 34 0.01 -14.21 12.08
N ALA A 35 -1.13 -14.89 11.90
CA ALA A 35 -2.14 -14.48 10.93
C ALA A 35 -2.75 -13.12 11.30
N LEU A 36 -3.04 -12.88 12.59
CA LEU A 36 -3.53 -11.59 13.07
C LEU A 36 -2.51 -10.47 12.90
N ASP A 37 -1.23 -10.72 13.15
CA ASP A 37 -0.15 -9.75 12.94
C ASP A 37 0.08 -9.46 11.45
N CYS A 38 -0.07 -10.46 10.57
CA CYS A 38 -0.06 -10.28 9.12
C CYS A 38 -1.19 -9.35 8.69
N VAL A 39 -2.43 -9.62 9.11
CA VAL A 39 -3.61 -8.82 8.76
C VAL A 39 -3.49 -7.38 9.28
N ARG A 40 -3.04 -7.19 10.52
CA ARG A 40 -2.83 -5.84 11.10
C ARG A 40 -1.80 -5.04 10.32
N THR A 41 -0.70 -5.68 9.96
CA THR A 41 0.34 -5.00 9.18
C THR A 41 -0.12 -4.74 7.75
N ALA A 42 -0.86 -5.65 7.13
CA ALA A 42 -1.47 -5.44 5.82
C ALA A 42 -2.47 -4.27 5.82
N ASP A 43 -3.26 -4.10 6.89
CA ASP A 43 -4.19 -2.98 7.06
C ASP A 43 -3.46 -1.64 7.25
N ALA A 44 -2.36 -1.64 8.00
CA ALA A 44 -1.48 -0.48 8.13
C ALA A 44 -0.90 -0.06 6.78
N ILE A 45 -0.35 -1.02 6.02
CA ILE A 45 0.15 -0.80 4.65
C ILE A 45 -0.94 -0.24 3.74
N ALA A 46 -2.16 -0.81 3.77
CA ALA A 46 -3.28 -0.31 2.98
C ALA A 46 -3.62 1.15 3.34
N THR A 47 -3.54 1.51 4.63
CA THR A 47 -3.73 2.89 5.09
C THR A 47 -2.65 3.83 4.57
N SER A 48 -1.38 3.43 4.67
CA SER A 48 -0.23 4.22 4.20
C SER A 48 -0.23 4.40 2.68
N VAL A 49 -0.62 3.36 1.92
CA VAL A 49 -0.85 3.46 0.47
C VAL A 49 -2.01 4.39 0.11
N ASN A 50 -3.07 4.42 0.92
CA ASN A 50 -4.15 5.39 0.74
C ASN A 50 -3.70 6.84 1.07
N ASN A 51 -2.83 7.02 2.07
CA ASN A 51 -2.20 8.31 2.34
C ASN A 51 -1.31 8.76 1.18
N LEU A 52 -0.52 7.85 0.61
CA LEU A 52 0.28 8.11 -0.58
C LEU A 52 -0.60 8.53 -1.77
N GLN A 53 -1.70 7.82 -2.04
CA GLN A 53 -2.64 8.18 -3.11
C GLN A 53 -3.19 9.61 -2.95
N GLN A 54 -3.55 10.00 -1.72
CA GLN A 54 -4.02 11.34 -1.41
C GLN A 54 -2.89 12.38 -1.54
N ALA A 55 -1.69 12.07 -1.07
CA ALA A 55 -0.53 12.94 -1.15
C ALA A 55 -0.11 13.18 -2.60
N VAL A 56 -0.04 12.13 -3.43
CA VAL A 56 0.23 12.24 -4.88
C VAL A 56 -0.85 13.05 -5.58
N SER A 57 -2.13 12.88 -5.21
CA SER A 57 -3.23 13.71 -5.74
C SER A 57 -3.10 15.20 -5.40
N ASN A 58 -2.34 15.52 -4.34
CA ASN A 58 -2.04 16.88 -3.88
C ASN A 58 -0.59 17.32 -4.17
N ALA A 59 0.24 16.48 -4.80
CA ALA A 59 1.69 16.64 -4.88
C ALA A 59 2.13 17.92 -5.61
N SER A 60 1.30 18.44 -6.52
CA SER A 60 1.51 19.75 -7.15
C SER A 60 1.62 20.91 -6.15
N ASN A 61 1.09 20.74 -4.93
CA ASN A 61 1.16 21.74 -3.86
C ASN A 61 2.30 21.46 -2.88
N ASP A 62 2.57 20.19 -2.60
CA ASP A 62 3.57 19.78 -1.62
C ASP A 62 4.06 18.34 -1.86
N PRO A 63 5.24 18.15 -2.47
CA PRO A 63 5.79 16.83 -2.74
C PRO A 63 6.32 16.11 -1.48
N THR A 64 6.49 16.81 -0.34
CA THR A 64 7.05 16.16 0.86
C THR A 64 6.07 15.18 1.49
N GLN A 65 4.76 15.45 1.40
CA GLN A 65 3.73 14.53 1.91
C GLN A 65 3.75 13.16 1.23
N ALA A 66 4.09 13.12 -0.07
CA ALA A 66 4.22 11.85 -0.78
C ALA A 66 5.47 11.08 -0.30
N ALA A 67 6.57 11.79 -0.05
CA ALA A 67 7.78 11.19 0.50
C ALA A 67 7.56 10.62 1.91
N GLU A 68 6.86 11.34 2.79
CA GLU A 68 6.52 10.87 4.14
C GLU A 68 5.64 9.62 4.11
N ALA A 69 4.64 9.57 3.23
CA ALA A 69 3.80 8.39 3.08
C ALA A 69 4.59 7.17 2.55
N LEU A 70 5.56 7.39 1.65
CA LEU A 70 6.46 6.33 1.17
C LEU A 70 7.36 5.81 2.31
N ASP A 71 7.90 6.70 3.15
CA ASP A 71 8.71 6.33 4.31
C ASP A 71 7.90 5.53 5.35
N GLU A 72 6.62 5.86 5.54
CA GLU A 72 5.69 5.08 6.38
C GLU A 72 5.48 3.66 5.83
N ILE A 73 5.25 3.52 4.51
CA ILE A 73 5.10 2.21 3.86
C ILE A 73 6.38 1.36 4.04
N ASP A 74 7.57 1.93 3.79
CA ASP A 74 8.84 1.20 3.93
C ASP A 74 9.05 0.70 5.37
N LYS A 75 8.68 1.51 6.36
CA LYS A 75 8.76 1.13 7.77
C LYS A 75 7.82 -0.02 8.11
N GLU A 76 6.60 0.00 7.59
CA GLU A 76 5.62 -1.07 7.80
C GLU A 76 6.05 -2.38 7.14
N LEU A 77 6.62 -2.31 5.94
CA LEU A 77 7.17 -3.46 5.22
C LEU A 77 8.32 -4.13 5.98
N GLY A 78 9.19 -3.33 6.58
CA GLY A 78 10.27 -3.84 7.44
C GLY A 78 9.74 -4.67 8.61
N ASN A 79 8.59 -4.30 9.18
CA ASN A 79 7.96 -5.07 10.26
C ASN A 79 7.27 -6.35 9.75
N LEU A 80 6.77 -6.34 8.51
CA LEU A 80 6.05 -7.47 7.93
C LEU A 80 6.97 -8.64 7.55
N GLY A 81 8.13 -8.34 6.95
CA GLY A 81 9.09 -9.35 6.48
C GLY A 81 9.55 -10.33 7.56
N ASP A 82 9.56 -9.89 8.82
CA ASP A 82 9.98 -10.71 9.96
C ASP A 82 8.85 -11.60 10.52
N THR A 83 7.62 -11.47 9.99
CA THR A 83 6.44 -12.04 10.63
C THR A 83 6.10 -13.45 10.13
N THR A 84 6.49 -13.86 8.91
CA THR A 84 6.11 -15.17 8.35
C THR A 84 7.10 -15.70 7.30
N ASP A 85 7.19 -17.04 7.19
CA ASP A 85 8.02 -17.75 6.21
C ASP A 85 7.30 -17.96 4.84
N ASN A 86 6.29 -17.15 4.53
CA ASN A 86 5.49 -17.28 3.31
C ASN A 86 6.21 -16.64 2.11
N ALA A 87 6.56 -17.46 1.11
CA ALA A 87 7.23 -17.01 -0.11
C ALA A 87 6.38 -16.05 -0.95
N ASP A 88 5.05 -16.23 -0.99
CA ASP A 88 4.14 -15.33 -1.70
C ASP A 88 4.07 -13.98 -1.00
N LEU A 89 4.08 -13.98 0.34
CA LEU A 89 4.16 -12.72 1.09
C LEU A 89 5.49 -12.01 0.85
N SER A 90 6.60 -12.75 0.92
CA SER A 90 7.93 -12.19 0.68
C SER A 90 8.01 -11.52 -0.69
N LYS A 91 7.46 -12.19 -1.71
CA LYS A 91 7.38 -11.64 -3.07
C LYS A 91 6.49 -10.39 -3.14
N ALA A 92 5.32 -10.40 -2.49
CA ALA A 92 4.44 -9.25 -2.47
C ALA A 92 5.07 -8.04 -1.74
N VAL A 93 5.85 -8.29 -0.68
CA VAL A 93 6.65 -7.28 0.01
C VAL A 93 7.74 -6.71 -0.91
N ASP A 94 8.48 -7.56 -1.62
CA ASP A 94 9.52 -7.13 -2.57
C ASP A 94 8.94 -6.29 -3.73
N ASP A 95 7.78 -6.71 -4.25
CA ASP A 95 7.06 -5.98 -5.30
C ASP A 95 6.60 -4.60 -4.78
N LEU A 96 6.11 -4.53 -3.53
CA LEU A 96 5.71 -3.27 -2.91
C LEU A 96 6.90 -2.34 -2.68
N GLN A 97 8.02 -2.83 -2.15
CA GLN A 97 9.27 -2.06 -1.99
C GLN A 97 9.77 -1.52 -3.33
N THR A 98 9.72 -2.34 -4.38
CA THR A 98 10.10 -1.93 -5.72
C THR A 98 9.18 -0.82 -6.25
N GLY A 99 7.87 -0.94 -6.02
CA GLY A 99 6.89 0.09 -6.34
C GLY A 99 7.18 1.41 -5.62
N VAL A 100 7.39 1.37 -4.30
CA VAL A 100 7.71 2.54 -3.46
C VAL A 100 8.96 3.26 -3.97
N LYS A 101 10.02 2.52 -4.26
CA LYS A 101 11.27 3.07 -4.81
C LYS A 101 11.07 3.75 -6.17
N ASN A 102 10.26 3.16 -7.05
CA ASN A 102 9.96 3.74 -8.36
C ASN A 102 9.18 5.04 -8.21
N VAL A 103 8.16 5.09 -7.33
CA VAL A 103 7.41 6.32 -7.05
C VAL A 103 8.32 7.41 -6.50
N ARG A 104 9.18 7.08 -5.53
CA ARG A 104 10.18 8.01 -4.98
C ARG A 104 11.09 8.57 -6.06
N THR A 105 11.61 7.69 -6.92
CA THR A 105 12.47 8.08 -8.04
C THR A 105 11.75 9.01 -9.02
N SER A 106 10.47 8.77 -9.32
CA SER A 106 9.68 9.65 -10.18
C SER A 106 9.49 11.03 -9.55
N ILE A 107 9.16 11.10 -8.25
CA ILE A 107 9.03 12.37 -7.52
C ILE A 107 10.36 13.15 -7.53
N ASP A 108 11.47 12.47 -7.23
CA ASP A 108 12.81 13.08 -7.22
C ASP A 108 13.23 13.63 -8.60
N ASN A 109 12.74 13.00 -9.68
CA ASN A 109 12.94 13.46 -11.05
C ASN A 109 11.96 14.58 -11.48
N GLY A 110 11.09 15.03 -10.58
CA GLY A 110 10.13 16.12 -10.83
C GLY A 110 8.82 15.70 -11.48
N ASP A 111 8.48 14.41 -11.46
CA ASP A 111 7.15 13.95 -11.86
C ASP A 111 6.10 14.39 -10.82
N ALA A 112 5.16 15.21 -11.24
CA ALA A 112 4.06 15.68 -10.40
C ALA A 112 2.91 14.65 -10.27
N THR A 113 2.93 13.59 -11.08
CA THR A 113 1.90 12.55 -11.12
C THR A 113 2.52 11.16 -11.28
N PRO A 114 3.37 10.73 -10.33
CA PRO A 114 3.98 9.41 -10.40
C PRO A 114 2.93 8.30 -10.46
N ASP A 115 3.21 7.24 -11.22
CA ASP A 115 2.36 6.05 -11.27
C ASP A 115 2.51 5.24 -9.97
N ILE A 116 1.43 5.15 -9.21
CA ILE A 116 1.33 4.41 -7.95
C ILE A 116 0.56 3.09 -8.08
N THR A 117 0.18 2.69 -9.31
CA THR A 117 -0.50 1.42 -9.58
C THR A 117 0.31 0.23 -9.05
N PRO A 118 1.65 0.14 -9.28
CA PRO A 118 2.44 -0.97 -8.75
C PRO A 118 2.41 -1.08 -7.22
N VAL A 119 2.38 0.06 -6.51
CA VAL A 119 2.28 0.11 -5.04
C VAL A 119 0.91 -0.40 -4.58
N THR A 120 -0.15 0.02 -5.27
CA THR A 120 -1.52 -0.36 -4.90
C THR A 120 -1.78 -1.85 -5.15
N ASP A 121 -1.27 -2.39 -6.27
CA ASP A 121 -1.44 -3.79 -6.62
C ASP A 121 -0.68 -4.71 -5.65
N ALA A 122 0.55 -4.37 -5.29
CA ALA A 122 1.34 -5.16 -4.35
C ALA A 122 0.76 -5.13 -2.92
N ALA A 123 0.27 -3.97 -2.45
CA ALA A 123 -0.41 -3.87 -1.15
C ALA A 123 -1.69 -4.73 -1.10
N LYS A 124 -2.43 -4.79 -2.21
CA LYS A 124 -3.60 -5.67 -2.33
C LYS A 124 -3.20 -7.15 -2.26
N GLU A 125 -2.11 -7.53 -2.91
CA GLU A 125 -1.61 -8.90 -2.87
C GLU A 125 -1.15 -9.30 -1.46
N ILE A 126 -0.47 -8.40 -0.73
CA ILE A 126 -0.16 -8.60 0.69
C ILE A 126 -1.44 -8.91 1.50
N GLY A 127 -2.50 -8.14 1.31
CA GLY A 127 -3.79 -8.38 1.96
C GLY A 127 -4.42 -9.73 1.58
N ASN A 128 -4.33 -10.13 0.31
CA ASN A 128 -4.82 -11.44 -0.14
C ASN A 128 -4.04 -12.57 0.55
N VAL A 129 -2.71 -12.49 0.57
CA VAL A 129 -1.86 -13.52 1.19
C VAL A 129 -2.09 -13.60 2.70
N CYS A 130 -2.26 -12.47 3.40
CA CYS A 130 -2.52 -12.45 4.84
C CYS A 130 -3.92 -12.96 5.23
N THR A 131 -4.87 -13.05 4.29
CA THR A 131 -6.25 -13.51 4.53
C THR A 131 -6.54 -14.91 3.99
N SER A 132 -5.57 -15.51 3.29
CA SER A 132 -5.66 -16.84 2.65
C SER A 132 -5.17 -17.97 3.56
#